data_AF-A0A538PZG2-F1
#
_entry.id   AF-A0A538PZG2-F1
#
_cell.length_a   1.000
_cell.length_b   1.000
_cell.length_c   1.000
_cell.angle_alpha   90.00
_cell.angle_beta   90.00
_cell.angle_gamma   90.00
#
_symmetry.space_group_name_H-M   'P 1'
#
loop_
_entity.id
_entity.type
_entity.pdbx_description
1 polymer ?
#
loop_
_entity_poly.entity_id
_entity_poly.type
_entity_poly.pdbx_seq_one_letter_code
_entity_poly.pdbx_strand_id
1 'polypeptide(L)'
;MSAVLQWKIENTTDATRGQPLAARVLARKVELEDALADCSPHERVQRTAIETALAAVYLLMTGDLAHPPDVIARALSDWLERNKHL
;
A
#
# COMPACT_ATOMS: atom_id res chain seq x y z
N MET A 1 9.49 -29.23 -8.01
CA MET A 1 9.59 -28.40 -6.80
C MET A 1 8.67 -27.21 -7.01
N SER A 2 7.48 -27.25 -6.40
CA SER A 2 6.45 -26.23 -6.59
C SER A 2 6.72 -25.11 -5.58
N ALA A 3 7.53 -24.13 -5.97
CA ALA A 3 7.61 -22.86 -5.27
C ALA A 3 6.30 -22.11 -5.57
N VAL A 4 5.21 -22.56 -4.96
CA VAL A 4 4.00 -21.75 -4.83
C VAL A 4 4.38 -20.71 -3.78
N LEU A 5 4.98 -19.67 -4.31
CA LEU A 5 5.37 -18.42 -3.70
C LEU A 5 4.35 -17.99 -2.64
N GLN A 6 4.62 -18.35 -1.40
CA GLN A 6 3.94 -17.84 -0.23
C GLN A 6 4.52 -16.46 0.08
N TRP A 7 4.45 -15.54 -0.87
CA TRP A 7 4.86 -14.16 -0.65
C TRP A 7 3.68 -13.43 -0.03
N LYS A 8 3.60 -13.46 1.30
CA LYS A 8 2.93 -12.40 2.03
C LYS A 8 3.99 -11.34 2.27
N ILE A 9 3.89 -10.17 1.65
CA ILE A 9 4.44 -8.98 2.31
C ILE A 9 3.76 -8.96 3.68
N GLU A 10 4.55 -8.84 4.74
CA GLU A 10 4.00 -8.74 6.08
C GLU A 10 3.07 -7.55 6.13
N ASN A 11 1.77 -7.85 6.18
CA ASN A 11 0.73 -6.86 6.32
C ASN A 11 0.75 -6.37 7.77
N THR A 12 1.48 -5.29 8.04
CA THR A 12 1.40 -4.58 9.32
C THR A 12 0.24 -3.56 9.33
N THR A 13 -0.55 -3.51 8.26
CA THR A 13 -1.77 -2.70 8.18
C THR A 13 -2.83 -3.13 9.22
N ASP A 14 -2.79 -4.39 9.65
CA ASP A 14 -3.53 -4.89 10.82
C ASP A 14 -2.90 -4.46 12.15
N ALA A 15 -1.57 -4.31 12.23
CA ALA A 15 -0.88 -3.78 13.41
C ALA A 15 -1.15 -2.28 13.65
N THR A 16 -1.60 -1.56 12.62
CA THR A 16 -2.02 -0.14 12.72
C THR A 16 -3.54 0.01 12.96
N ARG A 17 -4.27 -1.07 13.25
CA ARG A 17 -5.71 -1.03 13.54
C ARG A 17 -5.98 -0.17 14.78
N GLY A 18 -6.82 0.85 14.62
CA GLY A 18 -7.12 1.85 15.66
C GLY A 18 -6.33 3.16 15.52
N GLN A 19 -5.33 3.23 14.63
CA GLN A 19 -4.67 4.48 14.27
C GLN A 19 -5.50 5.31 13.27
N PRO A 20 -5.26 6.63 13.18
CA PRO A 20 -5.88 7.47 12.15
C PRO A 20 -5.62 6.95 10.74
N LEU A 21 -6.61 7.11 9.85
CA LEU A 21 -6.54 6.62 8.46
C LEU A 21 -5.25 7.04 7.75
N ALA A 22 -4.86 8.31 7.86
CA ALA A 22 -3.64 8.83 7.25
C ALA A 22 -2.37 8.10 7.72
N ALA A 23 -2.26 7.79 9.02
CA ALA A 23 -1.12 7.06 9.56
C ALA A 23 -1.02 5.65 8.97
N ARG A 24 -2.17 4.97 8.83
CA ARG A 24 -2.26 3.62 8.25
C ARG A 24 -1.87 3.62 6.77
N VAL A 25 -2.36 4.61 6.01
CA VAL A 25 -2.01 4.81 4.59
C VAL A 25 -0.51 5.07 4.45
N LEU A 26 0.06 5.96 5.26
CA LEU A 26 1.47 6.30 5.24
C LEU A 26 2.35 5.09 5.55
N ALA A 27 2.00 4.32 6.59
CA ALA A 27 2.73 3.10 6.94
C ALA A 27 2.73 2.10 5.77
N ARG A 28 1.56 1.83 5.18
CA ARG A 28 1.46 0.90 4.05
C ARG A 28 2.17 1.40 2.80
N LYS A 29 2.15 2.71 2.56
CA LYS A 29 2.92 3.32 1.47
C LYS A 29 4.42 3.05 1.66
N VAL A 30 4.97 3.29 2.85
CA VAL A 30 6.40 3.06 3.14
C VAL A 30 6.77 1.60 2.93
N GLU A 31 5.96 0.66 3.43
CA GLU A 31 6.20 -0.79 3.20
C GLU A 31 6.26 -1.14 1.70
N LEU A 32 5.40 -0.53 0.88
CA LEU A 32 5.38 -0.76 -0.56
C LEU A 32 6.58 -0.10 -1.26
N GLU A 33 7.07 1.04 -0.77
CA GLU A 33 8.28 1.68 -1.29
C GLU A 33 9.52 0.84 -1.00
N ASP A 34 9.64 0.32 0.22
CA ASP A 34 10.72 -0.57 0.63
C ASP A 34 10.67 -1.87 -0.19
N ALA A 35 9.47 -2.47 -0.33
CA ALA A 35 9.29 -3.65 -1.15
C ALA A 35 9.64 -3.41 -2.63
N LEU A 36 9.39 -2.21 -3.18
CA LEU A 36 9.79 -1.86 -4.55
C LEU A 36 11.31 -1.71 -4.68
N ALA A 37 11.97 -1.18 -3.66
CA ALA A 37 13.43 -1.02 -3.62
C ALA A 37 14.14 -2.38 -3.57
N ASP A 38 13.56 -3.33 -2.84
CA ASP A 38 14.09 -4.70 -2.71
C ASP A 38 13.69 -5.61 -3.88
N CYS A 39 12.65 -5.24 -4.65
CA CYS A 39 12.13 -6.03 -5.77
C CYS A 39 13.12 -6.08 -6.95
N SER A 40 13.42 -7.29 -7.40
CA SER A 40 14.33 -7.53 -8.52
C SER A 40 13.77 -6.95 -9.83
N PRO A 41 14.61 -6.40 -10.73
CA PRO A 41 14.18 -5.96 -12.06
C PRO A 41 13.53 -7.07 -12.91
N HIS A 42 13.76 -8.34 -12.57
CA HIS A 42 13.20 -9.49 -13.27
C HIS A 42 11.80 -9.89 -12.75
N GLU A 43 11.38 -9.39 -11.58
CA GLU A 43 10.08 -9.68 -10.95
C GLU A 43 9.00 -8.73 -11.49
N ARG A 44 8.87 -8.66 -12.82
CA ARG A 44 8.06 -7.63 -13.51
C ARG A 44 6.62 -7.54 -13.02
N VAL A 45 5.95 -8.66 -12.77
CA VAL A 45 4.55 -8.67 -12.32
C VAL A 45 4.41 -8.02 -10.93
N GLN A 46 5.27 -8.41 -9.99
CA GLN A 46 5.27 -7.87 -8.63
C GLN A 46 5.65 -6.38 -8.64
N ARG A 47 6.70 -6.04 -9.38
CA ARG A 47 7.14 -4.66 -9.54
C ARG A 47 6.02 -3.77 -10.08
N THR A 48 5.35 -4.17 -11.15
CA THR A 48 4.22 -3.42 -11.72
C THR A 48 3.05 -3.31 -10.75
N ALA A 49 2.74 -4.36 -9.97
CA ALA A 49 1.68 -4.30 -8.98
C ALA A 49 1.97 -3.26 -7.88
N ILE A 50 3.21 -3.25 -7.36
CA ILE A 50 3.66 -2.29 -6.35
C ILE A 50 3.70 -0.86 -6.91
N GLU A 51 4.26 -0.67 -8.10
CA GLU A 51 4.30 0.65 -8.77
C GLU A 51 2.89 1.20 -9.03
N THR A 52 1.94 0.33 -9.40
CA THR A 52 0.53 0.72 -9.60
C THR A 52 -0.12 1.14 -8.29
N ALA A 53 0.11 0.38 -7.20
CA ALA A 53 -0.41 0.71 -5.89
C ALA A 53 0.14 2.06 -5.38
N LEU A 54 1.45 2.29 -5.55
CA LEU A 54 2.11 3.54 -5.19
C LEU A 54 1.58 4.72 -6.02
N ALA A 55 1.46 4.57 -7.33
CA ALA A 55 0.90 5.61 -8.19
C ALA A 55 -0.52 6.01 -7.74
N ALA A 56 -1.36 5.03 -7.39
CA ALA A 56 -2.71 5.30 -6.91
C ALA A 56 -2.73 6.07 -5.57
N VAL A 57 -1.89 5.71 -4.59
CA VAL A 57 -1.88 6.42 -3.30
C VAL A 57 -1.31 7.83 -3.44
N TYR A 58 -0.32 8.02 -4.30
CA TYR A 58 0.24 9.34 -4.58
C TYR A 58 -0.79 10.32 -5.15
N LEU A 59 -1.72 9.84 -5.98
CA LEU A 59 -2.82 10.65 -6.49
C LEU A 59 -3.86 11.02 -5.44
N LEU A 60 -4.01 10.20 -4.39
CA LEU A 60 -4.97 10.43 -3.30
C LEU A 60 -4.39 11.28 -2.18
N MET A 61 -3.06 11.29 -2.04
CA MET A 61 -2.35 12.04 -1.00
C MET A 61 -2.16 13.53 -1.36
N THR A 62 -3.25 14.18 -1.74
CA THR A 62 -3.27 15.61 -2.06
C THR A 62 -3.92 16.41 -0.93
N GLY A 63 -3.33 17.54 -0.55
CA GLY A 63 -3.91 18.46 0.43
C GLY A 63 -3.74 18.01 1.89
N ASP A 64 -4.65 18.44 2.77
CA ASP A 64 -4.60 18.11 4.19
C ASP A 64 -5.09 16.69 4.45
N LEU A 65 -4.14 15.80 4.77
CA LEU A 65 -4.41 14.40 5.14
C LEU A 65 -4.92 14.23 6.57
N ALA A 66 -4.83 15.26 7.43
CA ALA A 66 -5.43 15.21 8.76
C ALA A 66 -6.96 15.35 8.68
N HIS A 67 -7.47 16.10 7.70
CA HIS A 67 -8.89 16.33 7.48
C HIS A 67 -9.26 16.17 5.99
N PRO A 68 -9.09 14.97 5.40
CA PRO A 68 -9.40 14.76 4.00
C PRO A 68 -10.91 14.88 3.75
N PRO A 69 -11.34 15.39 2.59
CA PRO A 69 -12.73 15.28 2.17
C PRO A 69 -13.20 13.82 2.20
N ASP A 70 -14.47 13.58 2.50
CA ASP A 70 -15.02 12.21 2.66
C ASP A 70 -14.73 11.30 1.46
N VAL A 71 -14.76 11.84 0.23
CA VAL A 71 -14.43 11.09 -0.99
C VAL A 71 -12.97 10.60 -1.00
N ILE A 72 -12.04 11.41 -0.50
CA ILE A 72 -10.62 11.05 -0.40
C ILE A 72 -10.42 10.06 0.75
N ALA A 73 -11.06 10.28 1.91
CA ALA A 73 -11.03 9.33 3.02
C ALA A 73 -11.53 7.94 2.59
N ARG A 74 -12.63 7.90 1.83
CA ARG A 74 -13.17 6.66 1.29
C ARG A 74 -12.20 5.99 0.32
N ALA A 75 -11.66 6.75 -0.63
CA ALA A 75 -10.71 6.22 -1.61
C ALA A 75 -9.43 5.68 -0.95
N LEU A 76 -8.92 6.36 0.08
CA LEU A 76 -7.78 5.91 0.88
C LEU A 76 -8.08 4.63 1.66
N SER A 77 -9.28 4.51 2.22
CA SER A 77 -9.72 3.29 2.90
C SER A 77 -9.84 2.11 1.93
N ASP A 78 -10.43 2.34 0.75
CA ASP A 78 -10.56 1.31 -0.28
C ASP A 78 -9.18 0.92 -0.84
N TRP A 79 -8.25 1.88 -0.97
CA TRP A 79 -6.86 1.61 -1.34
C TRP A 79 -6.16 0.72 -0.31
N LEU A 80 -6.30 0.99 0.99
CA LEU A 80 -5.73 0.15 2.04
C LEU A 80 -6.24 -1.29 1.95
N GLU A 81 -7.54 -1.46 1.79
CA GLU A 81 -8.15 -2.80 1.73
C GLU A 81 -7.69 -3.60 0.49
N ARG A 82 -7.55 -2.94 -0.66
CA ARG A 82 -7.09 -3.60 -1.90
C ARG A 82 -5.62 -4.00 -1.85
N ASN A 83 -4.78 -3.19 -1.20
CA ASN A 83 -3.33 -3.37 -1.22
C ASN A 83 -2.79 -4.08 0.02
N LYS A 84 -3.67 -4.69 0.83
CA LYS A 84 -3.32 -5.37 2.07
C LYS A 84 -2.53 -6.68 1.87
N HIS A 85 -2.65 -7.30 0.70
CA HIS A 85 -2.05 -8.61 0.39
C HIS A 85 -1.01 -8.56 -0.74
N LEU A 86 -0.78 -7.38 -1.30
CA LEU A 86 0.40 -7.17 -2.14
C LEU A 86 1.62 -7.45 -1.29
#